data_AF-A0A358DK62-F1
#
_entry.id   AF-A0A358DK62-F1
#
_cell.length_a   1.000
_cell.length_b   1.000
_cell.length_c   1.000
_cell.angle_alpha   90.00
_cell.angle_beta   90.00
_cell.angle_gamma   90.00
#
_symmetry.space_group_name_H-M   'P 1'
#
loop_
_entity.id
_entity.type
_entity.pdbx_description
1 polymer ?
#
loop_
_entity_poly.entity_id
_entity_poly.type
_entity_poly.pdbx_seq_one_letter_code
_entity_poly.pdbx_strand_id
1 'polypeptide(L)'
;SLGIFIPLIVVNCIVLGRAEAFASKNNVLASSLDGFGIGLGFTLALTLLGAIRELLGTGKVFSLSIYPENFGSLIFVLAPGAFIVLGFLIAAFNKLQKK
;
A
#
# COMPACT_ATOMS: atom_id res chain seq x y z
N SER A 1 10.62 10.17 -13.06
CA SER A 1 10.94 11.35 -12.24
C SER A 1 10.68 11.06 -10.76
N LEU A 2 11.73 10.89 -9.96
CA LEU A 2 11.61 10.68 -8.50
C LEU A 2 11.44 11.99 -7.70
N GLY A 3 11.66 13.16 -8.32
CA GLY A 3 11.72 14.45 -7.64
C GLY A 3 10.48 14.82 -6.81
N ILE A 4 9.28 14.49 -7.30
CA ILE A 4 8.01 14.79 -6.61
C ILE A 4 7.77 13.85 -5.43
N PHE A 5 8.34 12.64 -5.46
CA PHE A 5 8.15 11.66 -4.40
C PHE A 5 9.04 11.92 -3.20
N ILE A 6 10.17 12.62 -3.35
CA ILE A 6 11.11 12.90 -2.25
C ILE A 6 10.41 13.67 -1.09
N PRO A 7 9.70 14.79 -1.32
CA PRO A 7 8.95 15.45 -0.25
C PRO A 7 7.89 14.56 0.40
N LEU A 8 7.15 13.78 -0.41
CA LEU A 8 6.09 12.88 0.04
C LEU A 8 6.62 11.74 0.92
N ILE A 9 7.84 11.28 0.67
CA ILE A 9 8.50 10.25 1.48
C ILE A 9 8.89 10.82 2.84
N VAL A 10 9.46 12.03 2.87
CA VAL A 10 9.92 12.69 4.11
C VAL A 10 8.76 12.97 5.06
N VAL A 11 7.60 13.36 4.54
CA VAL A 11 6.40 13.64 5.35
C VAL A 11 5.51 12.40 5.56
N ASN A 12 5.96 11.21 5.17
CA ASN A 12 5.15 10.01 5.32
C ASN A 12 5.04 9.60 6.80
N CYS A 13 3.81 9.45 7.29
CA CYS A 13 3.53 9.10 8.68
C CYS A 13 4.13 7.75 9.11
N ILE A 14 4.31 6.78 8.19
CA ILE A 14 4.89 5.48 8.52
C ILE A 14 6.38 5.60 8.88
N VAL A 15 7.11 6.46 8.16
CA VAL A 15 8.54 6.66 8.35
C VAL A 15 8.78 7.41 9.65
N LEU A 16 8.07 8.53 9.84
CA LEU A 16 8.18 9.33 11.07
C LEU A 16 7.74 8.52 12.30
N GLY A 17 6.60 7.82 12.21
CA GLY A 17 6.06 7.05 13.33
C GLY A 17 6.97 5.90 13.78
N ARG A 18 7.64 5.20 12.86
CA ARG A 18 8.62 4.15 13.24
C ARG A 18 9.93 4.73 13.72
N ALA A 19 10.39 5.85 13.15
CA ALA A 19 11.59 6.53 13.61
C ALA A 19 11.45 6.98 15.07
N GLU A 20 10.31 7.59 15.42
CA GLU A 20 10.02 8.05 16.78
C GLU A 20 9.75 6.91 17.77
N ALA A 21 8.95 5.90 17.37
CA ALA A 21 8.54 4.85 18.29
C ALA A 21 9.59 3.75 18.50
N PHE A 22 10.35 3.39 17.46
CA PHE A 22 11.27 2.24 17.49
C PHE A 22 12.74 2.66 17.37
N ALA A 23 13.09 3.46 16.37
CA ALA A 23 14.50 3.79 16.11
C ALA A 23 15.14 4.63 17.22
N SER A 24 14.36 5.51 17.86
CA SER A 24 14.81 6.37 18.97
C SER A 24 15.25 5.58 20.23
N LYS A 25 14.77 4.33 20.40
CA LYS A 25 14.94 3.55 21.63
C LYS A 25 15.73 2.24 21.45
N ASN A 26 16.18 1.93 20.23
CA ASN A 26 16.82 0.64 19.91
C ASN A 26 18.14 0.82 19.17
N ASN A 27 18.99 -0.21 19.21
CA ASN A 27 20.27 -0.25 18.51
C ASN A 27 20.09 -0.18 16.99
N VAL A 28 21.09 0.37 16.28
CA VAL A 28 21.08 0.58 14.83
C VAL A 28 20.71 -0.68 14.06
N LEU A 29 21.29 -1.84 14.40
CA LEU A 29 21.00 -3.11 13.72
C LEU A 29 19.54 -3.55 13.88
N ALA A 30 18.96 -3.41 15.07
CA ALA A 30 17.55 -3.75 15.31
C ALA A 30 16.62 -2.79 14.55
N SER A 31 16.93 -1.49 14.56
CA SER A 31 16.18 -0.45 13.85
C SER A 31 16.25 -0.61 12.32
N SER A 32 17.39 -1.06 11.78
CA SER A 32 17.52 -1.36 10.34
C SER A 32 16.66 -2.55 9.92
N LEU A 33 16.61 -3.62 10.72
CA LEU A 33 15.75 -4.77 10.46
C LEU A 33 14.25 -4.40 10.54
N ASP A 34 13.88 -3.55 11.51
CA ASP A 34 12.52 -3.03 11.62
C ASP A 34 12.10 -2.19 10.41
N GLY A 35 12.97 -1.24 10.01
CA GLY A 35 12.73 -0.41 8.83
C GLY A 35 12.59 -1.24 7.56
N PHE A 36 13.40 -2.30 7.41
CA PHE A 36 13.29 -3.22 6.28
C PHE A 36 11.99 -4.03 6.30
N GLY A 37 11.59 -4.56 7.46
CA GLY A 37 10.34 -5.32 7.60
C GLY A 37 9.10 -4.47 7.33
N ILE A 38 9.04 -3.26 7.91
CA ILE A 38 7.93 -2.31 7.67
C ILE A 38 7.92 -1.84 6.22
N GLY A 39 9.10 -1.55 5.64
CA GLY A 39 9.23 -1.16 4.24
C GLY A 39 8.70 -2.23 3.29
N LEU A 40 9.14 -3.49 3.46
CA LEU A 40 8.64 -4.61 2.66
C LEU A 40 7.14 -4.81 2.83
N GLY A 41 6.63 -4.80 4.06
CA GLY A 41 5.19 -4.92 4.32
C GLY A 41 4.38 -3.81 3.66
N PHE A 42 4.86 -2.57 3.73
CA PHE A 42 4.21 -1.42 3.09
C PHE A 42 4.22 -1.52 1.57
N THR A 43 5.33 -1.94 0.96
CA THR A 43 5.39 -2.17 -0.50
C THR A 43 4.41 -3.25 -0.93
N LEU A 44 4.37 -4.40 -0.26
CA LEU A 44 3.43 -5.49 -0.58
C LEU A 44 1.97 -5.05 -0.43
N ALA A 45 1.64 -4.32 0.64
CA ALA A 45 0.29 -3.80 0.88
C ALA A 45 -0.15 -2.84 -0.23
N LEU A 46 0.72 -1.90 -0.62
CA LEU A 46 0.42 -0.95 -1.70
C LEU A 46 0.35 -1.63 -3.07
N THR A 47 1.21 -2.60 -3.36
CA THR A 47 1.16 -3.37 -4.60
C THR A 47 -0.14 -4.16 -4.71
N LEU A 48 -0.58 -4.83 -3.63
CA LEU A 48 -1.84 -5.57 -3.61
C LEU A 48 -3.05 -4.64 -3.78
N LEU A 49 -3.07 -3.51 -3.05
CA LEU A 49 -4.13 -2.50 -3.18
C LEU A 49 -4.17 -1.89 -4.58
N GLY A 50 -3.00 -1.61 -5.17
CA GLY A 50 -2.87 -1.11 -6.53
C GLY A 50 -3.38 -2.10 -7.57
N ALA A 51 -3.00 -3.38 -7.46
CA ALA A 51 -3.44 -4.44 -8.37
C ALA A 51 -4.96 -4.63 -8.35
N ILE A 52 -5.58 -4.63 -7.17
CA ILE A 52 -7.05 -4.73 -7.05
C ILE A 52 -7.73 -3.49 -7.66
N ARG A 53 -7.17 -2.29 -7.45
CA ARG A 53 -7.72 -1.05 -8.02
C ARG A 53 -7.55 -0.98 -9.53
N GLU A 54 -6.45 -1.46 -10.08
CA GLU A 54 -6.24 -1.57 -11.52
C GLU A 54 -7.25 -2.55 -12.13
N LEU A 55 -7.43 -3.72 -11.50
CA LEU A 55 -8.39 -4.73 -11.93
C LEU A 55 -9.84 -4.19 -11.95
N LEU A 56 -10.26 -3.51 -10.88
CA LEU A 56 -11.63 -2.99 -10.75
C LEU A 56 -11.86 -1.68 -11.52
N GLY A 57 -10.81 -0.88 -11.71
CA GLY A 57 -10.90 0.44 -12.34
C GLY A 57 -10.75 0.41 -13.85
N THR A 58 -9.86 -0.44 -14.39
CA THR A 58 -9.55 -0.47 -15.83
C THR A 58 -9.64 -1.86 -16.46
N GLY A 59 -9.91 -2.92 -15.67
CA GLY A 59 -9.97 -4.30 -16.17
C GLY A 59 -8.59 -4.89 -16.53
N LYS A 60 -7.51 -4.22 -16.13
CA LYS A 60 -6.12 -4.60 -16.39
C LYS A 60 -5.43 -4.97 -15.09
N VAL A 61 -4.49 -5.91 -15.17
CA VAL A 61 -3.61 -6.26 -14.04
C VAL A 61 -2.19 -6.26 -14.56
N PHE A 62 -1.32 -5.41 -14.01
CA PHE A 62 0.06 -5.28 -14.47
C PHE A 62 0.17 -5.04 -15.98
N SER A 63 -0.72 -4.21 -16.54
CA SER A 63 -0.80 -3.95 -17.99
C SER A 63 -1.21 -5.14 -18.88
N LEU A 64 -1.61 -6.28 -18.31
CA LEU A 64 -2.26 -7.37 -19.03
C LEU A 64 -3.78 -7.18 -19.01
N SER A 65 -4.40 -7.05 -20.18
CA SER A 65 -5.85 -6.91 -20.32
C SER A 65 -6.55 -8.24 -20.10
N ILE A 66 -7.25 -8.39 -18.97
CA ILE A 66 -8.03 -9.59 -18.63
C ILE A 66 -9.49 -9.44 -19.08
N TYR A 67 -10.06 -8.23 -19.01
CA TYR A 67 -11.43 -7.91 -19.45
C TYR A 67 -11.45 -6.76 -20.48
N PRO A 68 -12.42 -6.71 -21.42
CA PRO A 68 -12.59 -5.59 -22.35
C PRO A 68 -13.03 -4.32 -21.60
N GLU A 69 -12.52 -3.17 -22.05
CA GLU A 69 -12.48 -1.86 -21.36
C GLU A 69 -13.85 -1.23 -20.96
N ASN A 70 -14.98 -1.90 -21.23
CA ASN A 70 -16.33 -1.37 -20.99
C ASN A 70 -16.86 -1.53 -19.55
N PHE A 71 -16.09 -2.15 -18.63
CA PHE A 71 -16.50 -2.38 -17.24
C PHE A 71 -15.68 -1.60 -16.19
N GLY A 72 -14.75 -0.75 -16.62
CA GLY A 72 -13.91 0.02 -15.71
C GLY A 72 -14.69 1.12 -15.01
N SER A 73 -14.91 0.99 -13.69
CA SER A 73 -15.58 2.03 -12.92
C SER A 73 -14.57 3.06 -12.40
N LEU A 74 -14.66 4.29 -12.91
CA LEU A 74 -13.82 5.43 -12.52
C LEU A 74 -13.80 5.65 -10.99
N ILE A 75 -14.86 5.25 -10.30
CA ILE A 75 -14.98 5.34 -8.83
C ILE A 75 -13.83 4.60 -8.10
N PHE A 76 -13.33 3.49 -8.65
CA PHE A 76 -12.23 2.72 -8.04
C PHE A 76 -10.84 3.33 -8.29
N VAL A 77 -10.73 4.24 -9.27
CA VAL A 77 -9.51 5.01 -9.55
C VAL A 77 -9.42 6.24 -8.64
N LEU A 78 -10.55 6.83 -8.25
CA LEU A 78 -10.57 7.97 -7.33
C LEU A 78 -10.28 7.57 -5.87
N ALA A 79 -9.98 8.56 -5.03
CA ALA A 79 -9.73 8.40 -3.60
C ALA A 79 -10.79 7.57 -2.83
N PRO A 80 -12.12 7.78 -2.99
CA PRO A 80 -13.14 6.95 -2.35
C PRO A 80 -12.99 5.45 -2.62
N GLY A 81 -12.65 5.06 -3.85
CA GLY A 81 -12.43 3.66 -4.21
C GLY A 81 -11.26 3.03 -3.46
N ALA A 82 -10.19 3.80 -3.22
CA ALA A 82 -9.03 3.34 -2.47
C ALA A 82 -9.37 2.99 -1.01
N PHE A 83 -10.20 3.80 -0.35
CA PHE A 83 -10.63 3.54 1.03
C PHE A 83 -11.53 2.30 1.13
N ILE A 84 -12.43 2.10 0.16
CA ILE A 84 -13.29 0.92 0.12
C ILE A 84 -12.46 -0.35 -0.04
N VAL A 85 -11.56 -0.38 -1.02
CA VAL A 85 -10.66 -1.52 -1.26
C VAL A 85 -9.78 -1.79 -0.04
N LEU A 86 -9.20 -0.75 0.57
CA LEU A 86 -8.40 -0.88 1.79
C LEU A 86 -9.22 -1.50 2.93
N GLY A 87 -10.47 -1.05 3.14
CA GLY A 87 -11.35 -1.60 4.17
C GLY A 87 -11.66 -3.09 3.97
N PHE A 88 -11.99 -3.50 2.74
CA PHE A 88 -12.20 -4.91 2.41
C PHE A 88 -10.93 -5.75 2.55
N LEU A 89 -9.79 -5.20 2.18
CA LEU A 89 -8.49 -5.86 2.31
C LEU A 89 -8.16 -6.10 3.79
N ILE A 90 -8.32 -5.09 4.64
CA ILE A 90 -8.15 -5.24 6.10
C ILE A 90 -9.15 -6.27 6.66
N ALA A 91 -10.41 -6.26 6.23
CA ALA A 91 -11.41 -7.23 6.67
C ALA A 91 -11.04 -8.67 6.27
N ALA A 92 -10.56 -8.88 5.05
CA ALA A 92 -10.10 -10.18 4.56
C ALA A 92 -8.86 -10.66 5.33
N PHE A 93 -7.85 -9.80 5.51
CA PHE A 93 -6.66 -10.11 6.30
C PHE A 93 -6.99 -10.44 7.76
N ASN A 94 -7.86 -9.65 8.40
CA ASN A 94 -8.30 -9.94 9.76
C ASN A 94 -9.05 -11.28 9.86
N LYS A 95 -9.82 -11.66 8.84
CA LYS A 95 -10.49 -12.97 8.80
C LYS A 95 -9.49 -14.12 8.61
N LEU A 96 -8.44 -13.93 7.80
CA LEU A 96 -7.39 -14.93 7.59
C LEU A 96 -6.45 -15.04 8.80
N GLN A 97 -6.21 -13.94 9.51
CA GLN A 97 -5.36 -13.88 10.70
C GLN A 97 -6.09 -14.32 11.97
N LYS A 98 -7.43 -14.18 12.03
CA LYS A 98 -8.26 -14.85 13.02
C LYS A 98 -8.19 -16.37 12.78
N LYS A 99 -7.20 -16.97 13.42
CA LYS A 99 -7.24 -18.37 13.82
C LYS A 99 -8.15 -18.52 15.04
#